data_AF-A0A971EX26-F1
#
_entry.id   AF-A0A971EX26-F1
#
_cell.length_a   1.000
_cell.length_b   1.000
_cell.length_c   1.000
_cell.angle_alpha   90.00
_cell.angle_beta   90.00
_cell.angle_gamma   90.00
#
_symmetry.space_group_name_H-M   'P 1'
#
loop_
_entity.id
_entity.type
_entity.pdbx_description
1 polymer ?
#
loop_
_entity_poly.entity_id
_entity_poly.type
_entity_poly.pdbx_seq_one_letter_code
_entity_poly.pdbx_strand_id
1 'polypeptide(L)'
;MYHKTIFKDAQWIMPSIDTDSAIFRKTFTYEGTGQAVINITGLGYFMLYINGKKVSNDLFTPAYSDYHPRDTSKFRYPIHDTMNHRIYYLRYDISQYLNTGNNCIGVMLGSGFYNQTKRLGEGNVTYGRIKLCFCIELKNRYIYSDQSVVFKEGYIKSSNLFYGEEHDYTGFDYLWNTINADKAGWMNSITCPVPESDLYLQNFNNDCVIKNIKPKLIAKKDDCLLYDTGINITGYPVIKCHEKGQTVIVECTERIDKDNNLDFISIGGAKGQKCTMTYKTDGVTLFYHPVFTWQGFRYFTVTSNASCEYCNVIHTNVKN
;
A
#
# COMPACT_ATOMS: atom_id res chain seq x y z
N MET A 1 -8.16 4.90 22.70
CA MET A 1 -9.55 5.43 22.59
C MET A 1 -10.45 4.33 22.05
N TYR A 2 -11.73 4.32 22.43
CA TYR A 2 -12.68 3.28 21.99
C TYR A 2 -13.25 3.56 20.60
N HIS A 3 -13.58 2.49 19.87
CA HIS A 3 -14.16 2.51 18.52
C HIS A 3 -15.26 3.57 18.32
N LYS A 4 -16.29 3.54 19.17
CA LYS A 4 -17.45 4.45 19.05
C LYS A 4 -17.11 5.93 19.18
N THR A 5 -16.01 6.28 19.85
CA THR A 5 -15.58 7.67 19.99
C THR A 5 -15.05 8.22 18.66
N ILE A 6 -14.31 7.41 17.91
CA ILE A 6 -13.58 7.81 16.69
C ILE A 6 -14.41 7.53 15.43
N PHE A 7 -14.97 6.33 15.35
CA PHE A 7 -15.64 5.81 14.17
C PHE A 7 -17.17 5.75 14.29
N LYS A 8 -17.73 6.19 15.43
CA LYS A 8 -19.17 6.20 15.69
C LYS A 8 -19.78 4.81 15.46
N ASP A 9 -20.75 4.70 14.55
CA ASP A 9 -21.44 3.46 14.18
C ASP A 9 -20.81 2.76 12.97
N ALA A 10 -19.63 3.22 12.50
CA ALA A 10 -18.96 2.55 11.40
C ALA A 10 -18.57 1.11 11.78
N GLN A 11 -18.65 0.24 10.80
CA GLN A 11 -18.32 -1.17 10.92
C GLN A 11 -16.93 -1.40 10.32
N TRP A 12 -16.17 -2.31 10.93
CA TRP A 12 -14.97 -2.84 10.31
C TRP A 12 -15.37 -3.76 9.17
N ILE A 13 -14.83 -3.51 8.00
CA ILE A 13 -15.13 -4.27 6.79
C ILE A 13 -13.87 -4.90 6.21
N MET A 14 -14.03 -6.02 5.52
CA MET A 14 -12.96 -6.72 4.82
C MET A 14 -13.48 -7.30 3.49
N PRO A 15 -12.60 -7.68 2.55
CA PRO A 15 -13.00 -8.40 1.35
C PRO A 15 -13.75 -9.69 1.70
N SER A 16 -14.66 -10.14 0.85
CA SER A 16 -15.32 -11.45 1.00
C SER A 16 -14.45 -12.62 0.53
N ILE A 17 -13.32 -12.34 -0.12
CA ILE A 17 -12.34 -13.30 -0.64
C ILE A 17 -10.95 -13.09 -0.02
N ASP A 18 -10.10 -14.11 -0.04
CA ASP A 18 -8.70 -13.95 0.37
C ASP A 18 -7.91 -13.21 -0.71
N THR A 19 -7.33 -12.08 -0.34
CA THR A 19 -6.53 -11.24 -1.25
C THR A 19 -5.54 -10.38 -0.44
N ASP A 20 -4.38 -10.11 -1.02
CA ASP A 20 -3.34 -9.27 -0.42
C ASP A 20 -3.60 -7.77 -0.63
N SER A 21 -4.46 -7.42 -1.59
CA SER A 21 -4.79 -6.02 -1.89
C SER A 21 -6.17 -5.90 -2.52
N ALA A 22 -6.91 -4.86 -2.13
CA ALA A 22 -8.23 -4.57 -2.68
C ALA A 22 -8.47 -3.07 -2.82
N ILE A 23 -9.29 -2.70 -3.79
CA ILE A 23 -9.88 -1.37 -3.91
C ILE A 23 -11.30 -1.41 -3.36
N PHE A 24 -11.64 -0.47 -2.49
CA PHE A 24 -12.95 -0.28 -1.87
C PHE A 24 -13.55 1.01 -2.35
N ARG A 25 -14.86 1.05 -2.58
CA ARG A 25 -15.55 2.31 -2.89
C ARG A 25 -16.94 2.39 -2.28
N LYS A 26 -17.38 3.63 -2.07
CA LYS A 26 -18.75 3.97 -1.70
C LYS A 26 -19.11 5.33 -2.28
N THR A 27 -20.31 5.46 -2.82
CA THR A 27 -20.85 6.75 -3.26
C THR A 27 -21.73 7.34 -2.18
N PHE A 28 -21.72 8.67 -2.06
CA PHE A 28 -22.56 9.40 -1.10
C PHE A 28 -22.87 10.80 -1.63
N THR A 29 -23.88 11.46 -1.06
CA THR A 29 -24.25 12.82 -1.43
C THR A 29 -23.61 13.87 -0.50
N TYR A 30 -23.38 15.08 -0.99
CA TYR A 30 -22.91 16.21 -0.19
C TYR A 30 -23.69 17.47 -0.59
N GLU A 31 -24.18 18.22 0.39
CA GLU A 31 -25.04 19.40 0.18
C GLU A 31 -24.26 20.65 -0.23
N GLY A 32 -22.92 20.59 -0.28
CA GLY A 32 -22.09 21.74 -0.67
C GLY A 32 -21.86 22.75 0.45
N THR A 33 -22.17 22.41 1.71
CA THR A 33 -21.96 23.32 2.84
C THR A 33 -21.28 22.63 4.03
N GLY A 34 -20.45 23.40 4.74
CA GLY A 34 -19.77 22.99 5.96
C GLY A 34 -18.51 22.16 5.74
N GLN A 35 -17.74 21.99 6.81
CA GLN A 35 -16.52 21.18 6.81
C GLN A 35 -16.88 19.68 6.65
N ALA A 36 -16.02 18.95 5.94
CA ALA A 36 -16.08 17.51 5.84
C ALA A 36 -14.75 16.90 6.30
N VAL A 37 -14.80 16.00 7.28
CA VAL A 37 -13.62 15.39 7.87
C VAL A 37 -13.77 13.88 7.84
N ILE A 38 -12.71 13.16 7.49
CA ILE A 38 -12.68 11.70 7.56
C ILE A 38 -11.72 11.24 8.65
N ASN A 39 -12.19 10.35 9.53
CA ASN A 39 -11.35 9.45 10.29
C ASN A 39 -11.27 8.13 9.52
N ILE A 40 -10.07 7.61 9.26
CA ILE A 40 -9.86 6.38 8.48
C ILE A 40 -8.67 5.58 9.02
N THR A 41 -8.80 4.27 9.01
CA THR A 41 -7.69 3.35 9.22
C THR A 41 -7.84 2.12 8.33
N GLY A 42 -6.71 1.58 7.90
CA GLY A 42 -6.61 0.29 7.23
C GLY A 42 -5.64 -0.59 7.99
N LEU A 43 -5.99 -1.84 8.25
CA LEU A 43 -5.06 -2.82 8.78
C LEU A 43 -4.23 -3.38 7.62
N GLY A 44 -3.02 -2.85 7.51
CA GLY A 44 -2.18 -2.89 6.32
C GLY A 44 -1.75 -1.46 5.98
N TYR A 45 -1.65 -1.15 4.69
CA TYR A 45 -1.42 0.22 4.22
C TYR A 45 -2.49 0.64 3.22
N PHE A 46 -2.96 1.88 3.30
CA PHE A 46 -3.98 2.39 2.39
C PHE A 46 -3.57 3.66 1.65
N MET A 47 -4.21 3.87 0.50
CA MET A 47 -4.29 5.14 -0.22
C MET A 47 -5.74 5.59 -0.29
N LEU A 48 -6.02 6.82 0.15
CA LEU A 48 -7.35 7.42 0.14
C LEU A 48 -7.52 8.33 -1.08
N TYR A 49 -8.66 8.17 -1.74
CA TYR A 49 -9.11 8.98 -2.86
C TYR A 49 -10.53 9.49 -2.62
N ILE A 50 -10.80 10.72 -3.06
CA ILE A 50 -12.13 11.31 -3.14
C ILE A 50 -12.30 11.87 -4.55
N ASN A 51 -13.30 11.39 -5.28
CA ASN A 51 -13.58 11.80 -6.66
C ASN A 51 -12.35 11.73 -7.60
N GLY A 52 -11.58 10.64 -7.52
CA GLY A 52 -10.36 10.44 -8.31
C GLY A 52 -9.11 11.18 -7.81
N LYS A 53 -9.23 12.07 -6.82
CA LYS A 53 -8.10 12.83 -6.27
C LYS A 53 -7.55 12.17 -5.00
N LYS A 54 -6.24 11.98 -4.93
CA LYS A 54 -5.55 11.43 -3.75
C LYS A 54 -5.59 12.45 -2.58
N VAL A 55 -5.94 12.00 -1.37
CA VAL A 55 -6.18 12.85 -0.19
C VAL A 55 -4.92 13.13 0.65
N SER A 56 -3.77 12.57 0.29
CA SER A 56 -2.48 12.92 0.86
C SER A 56 -1.35 12.38 -0.02
N ASN A 57 -0.14 12.89 0.13
CA ASN A 57 1.08 12.29 -0.43
C ASN A 57 1.78 11.33 0.53
N ASP A 58 1.21 11.10 1.71
CA ASP A 58 1.73 10.14 2.67
C ASP A 58 1.86 8.74 2.06
N LEU A 59 2.91 8.05 2.47
CA LEU A 59 3.22 6.67 2.11
C LEU A 59 3.14 5.80 3.36
N PHE A 60 2.83 4.52 3.15
CA PHE A 60 2.88 3.49 4.20
C PHE A 60 2.06 3.85 5.45
N THR A 61 0.87 4.42 5.23
CA THR A 61 -0.08 4.79 6.29
C THR A 61 -1.19 3.75 6.46
N PRO A 62 -1.63 3.44 7.69
CA PRO A 62 -1.13 3.96 8.97
C PRO A 62 0.23 3.39 9.36
N ALA A 63 0.90 4.04 10.31
CA ALA A 63 2.14 3.58 10.88
C ALA A 63 1.98 2.18 11.50
N TYR A 64 3.04 1.39 11.41
CA TYR A 64 3.09 0.08 12.01
C TYR A 64 3.00 0.15 13.54
N SER A 65 2.21 -0.75 14.11
CA SER A 65 2.10 -1.01 15.53
C SER A 65 1.73 -2.48 15.76
N ASP A 66 1.81 -2.95 17.01
CA ASP A 66 1.26 -4.25 17.35
C ASP A 66 -0.28 -4.16 17.35
N TYR A 67 -0.91 -4.58 16.24
CA TYR A 67 -2.30 -4.23 15.92
C TYR A 67 -3.32 -4.78 16.92
N HIS A 68 -3.29 -6.08 17.21
CA HIS A 68 -4.21 -6.77 18.11
C HIS A 68 -3.65 -8.15 18.50
N PRO A 69 -4.22 -8.86 19.49
CA PRO A 69 -3.73 -10.19 19.89
C PRO A 69 -3.69 -11.16 18.71
N ARG A 70 -2.66 -12.02 18.67
CA ARG A 70 -2.48 -13.09 17.69
C ARG A 70 -1.64 -14.22 18.28
N ASP A 71 -1.68 -15.39 17.66
CA ASP A 71 -0.85 -16.53 18.05
C ASP A 71 0.63 -16.25 17.71
N THR A 72 1.39 -15.87 18.74
CA THR A 72 2.84 -15.62 18.68
C THR A 72 3.67 -16.85 18.97
N SER A 73 3.06 -17.98 19.37
CA SER A 73 3.78 -19.20 19.78
C SER A 73 4.53 -19.86 18.62
N LYS A 74 4.11 -19.56 17.39
CA LYS A 74 4.68 -20.12 16.15
C LYS A 74 5.72 -19.21 15.50
N PHE A 75 6.05 -18.07 16.11
CA PHE A 75 7.15 -17.26 15.61
C PHE A 75 8.46 -18.00 15.79
N ARG A 76 9.46 -17.63 14.99
CA ARG A 76 10.83 -18.13 15.19
C ARG A 76 11.32 -17.93 16.63
N TYR A 77 10.92 -16.83 17.24
CA TYR A 77 11.15 -16.53 18.66
C TYR A 77 9.78 -16.31 19.31
N PRO A 78 9.21 -17.36 19.94
CA PRO A 78 7.92 -17.27 20.60
C PRO A 78 7.90 -16.16 21.65
N ILE A 79 6.83 -15.37 21.67
CA ILE A 79 6.61 -14.31 22.66
C ILE A 79 5.49 -14.76 23.58
N HIS A 80 5.79 -14.90 24.87
CA HIS A 80 4.82 -15.33 25.90
C HIS A 80 4.36 -14.19 26.82
N ASP A 81 4.86 -12.97 26.59
CA ASP A 81 4.50 -11.79 27.37
C ASP A 81 3.11 -11.26 27.02
N THR A 82 2.53 -10.50 27.94
CA THR A 82 1.29 -9.75 27.68
C THR A 82 1.62 -8.43 27.01
N MET A 83 1.15 -8.26 25.78
CA MET A 83 1.41 -7.06 24.98
C MET A 83 0.24 -6.08 25.07
N ASN A 84 0.55 -4.79 25.01
CA ASN A 84 -0.45 -3.76 24.76
C ASN A 84 -0.58 -3.54 23.26
N HIS A 85 -1.81 -3.51 22.76
CA HIS A 85 -2.09 -3.40 21.34
C HIS A 85 -2.58 -2.00 20.96
N ARG A 86 -2.16 -1.55 19.78
CA ARG A 86 -2.48 -0.23 19.26
C ARG A 86 -2.78 -0.30 17.78
N ILE A 87 -3.80 0.44 17.35
CA ILE A 87 -4.08 0.73 15.95
C ILE A 87 -4.08 2.24 15.75
N TYR A 88 -3.30 2.70 14.78
CA TYR A 88 -3.33 4.10 14.37
C TYR A 88 -4.44 4.38 13.35
N TYR A 89 -5.07 5.54 13.47
CA TYR A 89 -5.97 6.09 12.46
C TYR A 89 -5.51 7.49 12.04
N LEU A 90 -5.91 7.89 10.84
CA LEU A 90 -5.61 9.20 10.27
C LEU A 90 -6.88 10.02 10.18
N ARG A 91 -6.72 11.34 10.34
CA ARG A 91 -7.79 12.31 10.26
C ARG A 91 -7.45 13.33 9.17
N TYR A 92 -8.29 13.44 8.14
CA TYR A 92 -8.10 14.38 7.03
C TYR A 92 -9.29 15.32 6.87
N ASP A 93 -9.02 16.59 6.61
CA ASP A 93 -10.03 17.50 6.05
C ASP A 93 -10.19 17.18 4.56
N ILE A 94 -11.37 16.72 4.18
CA ILE A 94 -11.69 16.33 2.80
C ILE A 94 -12.56 17.35 2.07
N SER A 95 -12.85 18.50 2.68
CA SER A 95 -13.81 19.49 2.17
C SER A 95 -13.47 19.92 0.74
N GLN A 96 -12.19 20.17 0.45
CA GLN A 96 -11.70 20.59 -0.87
C GLN A 96 -11.80 19.53 -1.98
N TYR A 97 -12.08 18.27 -1.62
CA TYR A 97 -12.18 17.17 -2.57
C TYR A 97 -13.62 16.86 -2.96
N LEU A 98 -14.60 17.41 -2.22
CA LEU A 98 -16.02 17.15 -2.43
C LEU A 98 -16.63 18.09 -3.48
N ASN A 99 -17.60 17.55 -4.22
CA ASN A 99 -18.48 18.29 -5.11
C ASN A 99 -19.89 18.32 -4.50
N THR A 100 -20.68 19.36 -4.77
CA THR A 100 -22.11 19.33 -4.45
C THR A 100 -22.79 18.20 -5.23
N GLY A 101 -23.66 17.43 -4.58
CA GLY A 101 -24.30 16.25 -5.15
C GLY A 101 -23.50 14.97 -4.90
N ASN A 102 -23.36 14.13 -5.92
CA ASN A 102 -22.76 12.79 -5.78
C ASN A 102 -21.24 12.83 -5.69
N ASN A 103 -20.70 12.09 -4.74
CA ASN A 103 -19.27 11.92 -4.48
C ASN A 103 -18.94 10.44 -4.39
N CYS A 104 -17.67 10.10 -4.60
CA CYS A 104 -17.14 8.75 -4.41
C CYS A 104 -15.93 8.80 -3.48
N ILE A 105 -15.96 8.01 -2.41
CA ILE A 105 -14.74 7.61 -1.68
C ILE A 105 -14.17 6.36 -2.32
N GLY A 106 -12.86 6.35 -2.54
CA GLY A 106 -12.10 5.19 -2.99
C GLY A 106 -10.94 4.94 -2.04
N VAL A 107 -10.72 3.70 -1.65
CA VAL A 107 -9.59 3.30 -0.80
C VAL A 107 -8.90 2.10 -1.43
N MET A 108 -7.62 2.23 -1.78
CA MET A 108 -6.79 1.08 -2.11
C MET A 108 -6.10 0.64 -0.84
N LEU A 109 -6.16 -0.65 -0.49
CA LEU A 109 -5.63 -1.20 0.75
C LEU A 109 -4.82 -2.45 0.43
N GLY A 110 -3.57 -2.51 0.89
CA GLY A 110 -2.69 -3.68 0.76
C GLY A 110 -2.22 -4.21 2.11
N SER A 111 -1.61 -5.40 2.08
CA SER A 111 -1.20 -6.18 3.25
C SER A 111 -0.40 -5.41 4.31
N GLY A 112 0.50 -4.50 3.92
CA GLY A 112 1.40 -3.76 4.83
C GLY A 112 2.05 -4.68 5.87
N PHE A 113 2.39 -4.20 7.07
CA PHE A 113 2.89 -5.12 8.11
C PHE A 113 1.82 -6.07 8.68
N TYR A 114 0.54 -5.83 8.39
CA TYR A 114 -0.58 -6.55 8.99
C TYR A 114 -0.73 -7.98 8.47
N ASN A 115 -0.62 -8.19 7.15
CA ASN A 115 -0.81 -9.51 6.52
C ASN A 115 0.48 -10.06 5.89
N GLN A 116 1.52 -10.27 6.69
CA GLN A 116 2.80 -10.79 6.21
C GLN A 116 2.86 -12.33 6.31
N THR A 117 2.37 -12.99 5.26
CA THR A 117 2.31 -14.46 5.15
C THR A 117 3.60 -15.10 4.64
N LYS A 118 4.43 -14.35 3.91
CA LYS A 118 5.71 -14.81 3.34
C LYS A 118 6.84 -14.01 3.99
N ARG A 119 7.56 -14.62 4.94
CA ARG A 119 8.75 -14.06 5.61
C ARG A 119 9.63 -15.19 6.14
N LEU A 120 10.83 -15.37 5.57
CA LEU A 120 11.70 -16.51 5.92
C LEU A 120 12.46 -16.34 7.23
N GLY A 121 12.73 -15.10 7.64
CA GLY A 121 13.48 -14.81 8.86
C GLY A 121 12.71 -15.19 10.13
N GLU A 122 11.39 -14.99 10.17
CA GLU A 122 10.58 -15.03 11.39
C GLU A 122 9.33 -15.92 11.26
N GLY A 123 9.05 -16.43 10.06
CA GLY A 123 7.88 -17.26 9.77
C GLY A 123 6.64 -16.45 9.40
N ASN A 124 5.47 -17.08 9.49
CA ASN A 124 4.20 -16.40 9.24
C ASN A 124 3.89 -15.46 10.42
N VAL A 125 4.03 -14.16 10.19
CA VAL A 125 3.77 -13.12 11.18
C VAL A 125 2.52 -12.30 10.80
N THR A 126 1.54 -12.92 10.15
CA THR A 126 0.24 -12.29 9.90
C THR A 126 -0.55 -12.02 11.18
N TYR A 127 -1.34 -10.95 11.18
CA TYR A 127 -2.43 -10.69 12.11
C TYR A 127 -3.78 -11.15 11.53
N GLY A 128 -3.86 -11.32 10.21
CA GLY A 128 -5.06 -11.76 9.49
C GLY A 128 -5.23 -11.04 8.15
N ARG A 129 -6.47 -11.08 7.62
CA ARG A 129 -6.85 -10.48 6.33
C ARG A 129 -7.08 -8.97 6.44
N ILE A 130 -6.70 -8.21 5.42
CA ILE A 130 -6.81 -6.73 5.38
C ILE A 130 -8.20 -6.24 5.79
N LYS A 131 -8.25 -5.18 6.60
CA LYS A 131 -9.50 -4.59 7.13
C LYS A 131 -9.51 -3.08 6.94
N LEU A 132 -10.68 -2.49 6.71
CA LEU A 132 -10.89 -1.06 6.55
C LEU A 132 -11.96 -0.58 7.55
N CYS A 133 -11.74 0.59 8.13
CA CYS A 133 -12.78 1.31 8.87
C CYS A 133 -12.66 2.81 8.60
N PHE A 134 -13.79 3.47 8.32
CA PHE A 134 -13.82 4.92 8.17
C PHE A 134 -15.15 5.53 8.62
N CYS A 135 -15.08 6.80 9.01
CA CYS A 135 -16.23 7.64 9.30
C CYS A 135 -15.96 9.03 8.70
N ILE A 136 -16.82 9.46 7.78
CA ILE A 136 -16.85 10.84 7.28
C ILE A 136 -17.89 11.60 8.08
N GLU A 137 -17.45 12.65 8.74
CA GLU A 137 -18.28 13.65 9.40
C GLU A 137 -18.62 14.76 8.40
N LEU A 138 -19.92 14.95 8.16
CA LEU A 138 -20.49 16.08 7.43
C LEU A 138 -21.34 16.91 8.39
N LYS A 139 -21.69 18.15 8.02
CA LYS A 139 -22.43 19.10 8.87
C LYS A 139 -23.62 18.50 9.66
N ASN A 140 -24.44 17.66 9.03
CA ASN A 140 -25.68 17.14 9.62
C ASN A 140 -25.73 15.61 9.73
N ARG A 141 -24.69 14.90 9.29
CA ARG A 141 -24.74 13.43 9.19
C ARG A 141 -23.34 12.82 9.07
N TYR A 142 -23.29 11.50 9.19
CA TYR A 142 -22.08 10.73 8.99
C TYR A 142 -22.22 9.75 7.83
N ILE A 143 -21.12 9.46 7.15
CA ILE A 143 -21.00 8.36 6.19
C ILE A 143 -20.02 7.34 6.75
N TYR A 144 -20.43 6.08 6.80
CA TYR A 144 -19.69 5.02 7.47
C TYR A 144 -19.11 4.00 6.49
N SER A 145 -18.05 3.31 6.89
CA SER A 145 -17.76 1.97 6.40
C SER A 145 -18.83 1.01 6.94
N ASP A 146 -19.49 0.28 6.04
CA ASP A 146 -20.54 -0.68 6.32
C ASP A 146 -20.69 -1.63 5.11
N GLN A 147 -21.67 -2.52 5.14
CA GLN A 147 -21.92 -3.48 4.06
C GLN A 147 -22.31 -2.86 2.70
N SER A 148 -22.62 -1.56 2.64
CA SER A 148 -22.85 -0.87 1.36
C SER A 148 -21.54 -0.48 0.65
N VAL A 149 -20.40 -0.60 1.33
CA VAL A 149 -19.08 -0.49 0.69
C VAL A 149 -18.86 -1.74 -0.17
N VAL A 150 -18.57 -1.51 -1.44
CA VAL A 150 -18.21 -2.56 -2.39
C VAL A 150 -16.70 -2.58 -2.58
N PHE A 151 -16.15 -3.74 -2.90
CA PHE A 151 -14.73 -3.91 -3.19
C PHE A 151 -14.51 -4.70 -4.50
N LYS A 152 -13.30 -4.58 -5.04
CA LYS A 152 -12.80 -5.36 -6.18
C LYS A 152 -11.29 -5.53 -6.01
N GLU A 153 -10.71 -6.56 -6.60
CA GLU A 153 -9.25 -6.66 -6.68
C GLU A 153 -8.71 -5.56 -7.60
N GLY A 154 -7.63 -4.90 -7.17
CA GLY A 154 -6.97 -3.85 -7.95
C GLY A 154 -5.98 -4.41 -8.96
N TYR A 155 -5.09 -3.55 -9.47
CA TYR A 155 -3.94 -4.00 -10.25
C TYR A 155 -2.91 -4.75 -9.40
N ILE A 156 -2.80 -4.47 -8.10
CA ILE A 156 -1.88 -5.15 -7.18
C ILE A 156 -2.42 -6.55 -6.88
N LYS A 157 -1.75 -7.60 -7.41
CA LYS A 157 -2.14 -9.02 -7.27
C LYS A 157 -1.48 -9.71 -6.09
N SER A 158 -0.29 -9.26 -5.70
CA SER A 158 0.42 -9.71 -4.51
C SER A 158 1.08 -8.51 -3.85
N SER A 159 1.02 -8.43 -2.52
CA SER A 159 1.64 -7.35 -1.75
C SER A 159 2.37 -7.89 -0.52
N ASN A 160 3.70 -7.82 -0.56
CA ASN A 160 4.55 -8.30 0.51
C ASN A 160 5.78 -7.39 0.70
N LEU A 161 6.14 -7.11 1.96
CA LEU A 161 7.23 -6.18 2.26
C LEU A 161 8.61 -6.78 1.93
N PHE A 162 8.75 -8.10 2.01
CA PHE A 162 10.02 -8.82 1.87
C PHE A 162 10.21 -9.42 0.47
N TYR A 163 9.11 -9.74 -0.22
CA TYR A 163 9.12 -10.39 -1.53
C TYR A 163 8.71 -9.46 -2.69
N GLY A 164 8.25 -8.25 -2.38
CA GLY A 164 7.86 -7.26 -3.38
C GLY A 164 6.38 -7.29 -3.73
N GLU A 165 6.06 -6.70 -4.88
CA GLU A 165 4.71 -6.53 -5.38
C GLU A 165 4.58 -7.04 -6.82
N GLU A 166 3.45 -7.67 -7.10
CA GLU A 166 3.07 -8.04 -8.46
C GLU A 166 1.88 -7.18 -8.88
N HIS A 167 2.04 -6.42 -9.96
CA HIS A 167 1.00 -5.58 -10.53
C HIS A 167 0.60 -6.10 -11.91
N ASP A 168 -0.69 -6.27 -12.16
CA ASP A 168 -1.27 -6.48 -13.48
C ASP A 168 -2.25 -5.35 -13.80
N TYR A 169 -1.84 -4.45 -14.69
CA TYR A 169 -2.64 -3.30 -15.14
C TYR A 169 -3.61 -3.65 -16.27
N THR A 170 -3.65 -4.91 -16.72
CA THR A 170 -4.51 -5.35 -17.82
C THR A 170 -5.98 -5.05 -17.52
N GLY A 171 -6.58 -4.15 -18.31
CA GLY A 171 -7.99 -3.81 -18.18
C GLY A 171 -8.36 -3.08 -16.87
N PHE A 172 -7.38 -2.48 -16.18
CA PHE A 172 -7.65 -1.73 -14.97
C PHE A 172 -8.48 -0.48 -15.25
N ASP A 173 -9.62 -0.33 -14.57
CA ASP A 173 -10.47 0.85 -14.66
C ASP A 173 -9.88 2.00 -13.82
N TYR A 174 -9.29 3.00 -14.46
CA TYR A 174 -8.73 4.18 -13.78
C TYR A 174 -9.78 5.12 -13.20
N LEU A 175 -11.07 4.98 -13.56
CA LEU A 175 -12.18 5.76 -13.02
C LEU A 175 -12.85 5.09 -11.80
N TRP A 176 -12.30 3.97 -11.31
CA TRP A 176 -12.86 3.15 -10.23
C TRP A 176 -13.24 3.93 -8.96
N ASN A 177 -12.50 4.98 -8.64
CA ASN A 177 -12.66 5.85 -7.46
C ASN A 177 -13.43 7.15 -7.78
N THR A 178 -14.17 7.17 -8.88
CA THR A 178 -15.06 8.26 -9.28
C THR A 178 -16.52 7.78 -9.34
N ILE A 179 -17.46 8.70 -9.55
CA ILE A 179 -18.87 8.36 -9.77
C ILE A 179 -19.10 7.62 -11.11
N ASN A 180 -18.14 7.69 -12.04
CA ASN A 180 -18.22 7.14 -13.40
C ASN A 180 -17.62 5.72 -13.51
N ALA A 181 -17.19 5.13 -12.40
CA ALA A 181 -16.61 3.79 -12.37
C ALA A 181 -17.51 2.73 -13.00
N ASP A 182 -16.91 1.79 -13.73
CA ASP A 182 -17.61 0.57 -14.11
C ASP A 182 -17.89 -0.27 -12.85
N LYS A 183 -19.17 -0.61 -12.65
CA LYS A 183 -19.65 -1.38 -11.50
C LYS A 183 -19.61 -2.89 -11.74
N ALA A 184 -19.22 -3.34 -12.93
CA ALA A 184 -19.08 -4.76 -13.23
C ALA A 184 -17.98 -5.43 -12.38
N GLY A 185 -18.32 -6.58 -11.79
CA GLY A 185 -17.40 -7.40 -11.00
C GLY A 185 -17.05 -6.85 -9.61
N TRP A 186 -17.75 -5.80 -9.14
CA TRP A 186 -17.65 -5.38 -7.74
C TRP A 186 -18.45 -6.32 -6.83
N MET A 187 -17.89 -6.61 -5.67
CA MET A 187 -18.48 -7.49 -4.65
C MET A 187 -18.80 -6.69 -3.39
N ASN A 188 -19.78 -7.15 -2.61
CA ASN A 188 -20.05 -6.54 -1.31
C ASN A 188 -18.95 -6.90 -0.32
N SER A 189 -18.48 -5.91 0.44
CA SER A 189 -17.62 -6.17 1.60
C SER A 189 -18.39 -6.89 2.70
N ILE A 190 -17.68 -7.61 3.56
CA ILE A 190 -18.25 -8.26 4.73
C ILE A 190 -17.79 -7.56 6.01
N THR A 191 -18.65 -7.55 7.01
CA THR A 191 -18.32 -7.02 8.34
C THR A 191 -17.44 -7.98 9.11
N CYS A 192 -16.57 -7.46 9.95
CA CYS A 192 -15.76 -8.24 10.88
C CYS A 192 -15.79 -7.61 12.28
N PRO A 193 -15.44 -8.38 13.34
CA PRO A 193 -15.36 -7.84 14.69
C PRO A 193 -14.37 -6.67 14.79
N VAL A 194 -14.68 -5.73 15.68
CA VAL A 194 -13.74 -4.68 16.07
C VAL A 194 -12.47 -5.35 16.61
N PRO A 195 -11.27 -5.02 16.08
CA PRO A 195 -10.03 -5.55 16.62
C PRO A 195 -9.88 -5.19 18.10
N GLU A 196 -9.43 -6.13 18.92
CA GLU A 196 -9.14 -5.91 20.33
C GLU A 196 -7.85 -5.07 20.46
N SER A 197 -8.02 -3.75 20.48
CA SER A 197 -6.91 -2.80 20.43
C SER A 197 -7.35 -1.40 20.81
N ASP A 198 -6.40 -0.59 21.28
CA ASP A 198 -6.64 0.83 21.47
C ASP A 198 -6.42 1.61 20.17
N LEU A 199 -7.36 2.52 19.86
CA LEU A 199 -7.23 3.44 18.74
C LEU A 199 -6.49 4.71 19.15
N TYR A 200 -5.51 5.12 18.35
CA TYR A 200 -4.73 6.35 18.51
C TYR A 200 -4.69 7.15 17.22
N LEU A 201 -4.79 8.48 17.34
CA LEU A 201 -4.54 9.36 16.20
C LEU A 201 -3.05 9.30 15.86
N GLN A 202 -2.72 9.12 14.59
CA GLN A 202 -1.37 9.30 14.09
C GLN A 202 -1.04 10.79 14.03
N ASN A 203 -0.39 11.30 15.07
CA ASN A 203 -0.06 12.72 15.25
C ASN A 203 1.45 12.99 15.10
N PHE A 204 2.14 12.15 14.34
CA PHE A 204 3.56 12.26 14.00
C PHE A 204 3.75 12.19 12.48
N ASN A 205 4.95 12.53 12.01
CA ASN A 205 5.24 12.62 10.59
C ASN A 205 5.13 11.26 9.90
N ASN A 206 4.58 11.26 8.68
CA ASN A 206 4.49 10.08 7.83
C ASN A 206 5.76 9.90 7.00
N ASP A 207 5.90 8.69 6.45
CA ASP A 207 6.86 8.44 5.39
C ASP A 207 6.41 9.13 4.10
N CYS A 208 7.37 9.73 3.40
CA CYS A 208 7.13 10.35 2.11
C CYS A 208 8.36 10.24 1.20
N VAL A 209 8.22 10.63 -0.06
CA VAL A 209 9.38 10.78 -0.95
C VAL A 209 10.17 12.02 -0.52
N ILE A 210 11.41 11.81 -0.10
CA ILE A 210 12.28 12.87 0.43
C ILE A 210 13.13 13.48 -0.68
N LYS A 211 13.57 12.65 -1.63
CA LYS A 211 14.28 13.08 -2.83
C LYS A 211 14.19 12.03 -3.92
N ASN A 212 14.42 12.47 -5.15
CA ASN A 212 14.64 11.58 -6.29
C ASN A 212 16.14 11.50 -6.59
N ILE A 213 16.64 10.31 -6.91
CA ILE A 213 18.00 10.07 -7.38
C ILE A 213 17.94 9.54 -8.81
N LYS A 214 18.77 10.07 -9.71
CA LYS A 214 18.94 9.50 -11.04
C LYS A 214 20.00 8.40 -10.99
N PRO A 215 19.64 7.12 -11.20
CA PRO A 215 20.61 6.03 -11.17
C PRO A 215 21.46 6.02 -12.44
N LYS A 216 22.67 5.48 -12.34
CA LYS A 216 23.58 5.27 -13.48
C LYS A 216 23.38 3.86 -14.03
N LEU A 217 23.17 3.75 -15.34
CA LEU A 217 23.26 2.46 -16.03
C LEU A 217 24.74 2.04 -16.10
N ILE A 218 25.10 0.92 -15.49
CA ILE A 218 26.50 0.46 -15.38
C ILE A 218 26.79 -0.79 -16.20
N ALA A 219 25.78 -1.58 -16.56
CA ALA A 219 25.93 -2.70 -17.49
C ALA A 219 24.62 -2.98 -18.24
N LYS A 220 24.75 -3.53 -19.45
CA LYS A 220 23.67 -4.13 -20.22
C LYS A 220 23.98 -5.60 -20.40
N LYS A 221 23.04 -6.46 -20.02
CA LYS A 221 23.06 -7.91 -20.26
C LYS A 221 21.94 -8.25 -21.22
N ASP A 222 21.93 -9.46 -21.76
CA ASP A 222 20.99 -9.87 -22.80
C ASP A 222 19.52 -9.61 -22.40
N ASP A 223 19.15 -9.95 -21.16
CA ASP A 223 17.77 -9.83 -20.68
C ASP A 223 17.52 -8.66 -19.70
N CYS A 224 18.57 -7.97 -19.25
CA CYS A 224 18.41 -6.93 -18.23
C CYS A 224 19.44 -5.80 -18.27
N LEU A 225 19.04 -4.68 -17.69
CA LEU A 225 19.82 -3.46 -17.49
C LEU A 225 20.19 -3.35 -16.01
N LEU A 226 21.47 -3.20 -15.70
CA LEU A 226 21.96 -3.04 -14.33
C LEU A 226 22.21 -1.57 -14.02
N TYR A 227 21.59 -1.10 -12.93
CA TYR A 227 21.70 0.27 -12.45
C TYR A 227 22.41 0.35 -11.09
N ASP A 228 23.14 1.45 -10.86
CA ASP A 228 23.73 1.85 -9.58
C ASP A 228 23.19 3.23 -9.18
N THR A 229 22.61 3.33 -7.99
CA THR A 229 22.15 4.60 -7.39
C THR A 229 23.29 5.45 -6.82
N GLY A 230 24.50 4.89 -6.72
CA GLY A 230 25.72 5.51 -6.19
C GLY A 230 25.84 5.46 -4.67
N ILE A 231 24.72 5.32 -3.96
CA ILE A 231 24.64 5.21 -2.49
C ILE A 231 23.58 4.18 -2.11
N ASN A 232 23.75 3.48 -0.99
CA ASN A 232 22.70 2.59 -0.51
C ASN A 232 21.53 3.43 0.03
N ILE A 233 20.32 3.22 -0.49
CA ILE A 233 19.12 3.99 -0.17
C ILE A 233 17.97 3.10 0.31
N THR A 234 16.99 3.71 0.97
CA THR A 234 15.67 3.14 1.23
C THR A 234 14.66 3.77 0.26
N GLY A 235 13.86 2.95 -0.42
CA GLY A 235 12.77 3.41 -1.28
C GLY A 235 12.52 2.47 -2.46
N TYR A 236 12.32 3.01 -3.67
CA TYR A 236 12.07 2.17 -4.85
C TYR A 236 12.46 2.86 -6.18
N PRO A 237 12.87 2.10 -7.21
CA PRO A 237 13.03 2.60 -8.56
C PRO A 237 11.66 2.87 -9.21
N VAL A 238 11.62 3.90 -10.06
CA VAL A 238 10.46 4.29 -10.87
C VAL A 238 10.74 3.98 -12.32
N ILE A 239 9.88 3.16 -12.92
CA ILE A 239 10.14 2.46 -14.17
C ILE A 239 9.24 3.00 -15.28
N LYS A 240 9.78 3.06 -16.48
CA LYS A 240 9.07 3.47 -17.69
C LYS A 240 9.08 2.33 -18.70
N CYS A 241 7.90 1.94 -19.16
CA CYS A 241 7.70 0.97 -20.23
C CYS A 241 6.44 1.36 -21.02
N HIS A 242 6.59 1.60 -22.32
CA HIS A 242 5.49 2.07 -23.17
C HIS A 242 4.76 0.94 -23.88
N GLU A 243 5.39 -0.23 -23.97
CA GLU A 243 4.79 -1.38 -24.63
C GLU A 243 3.70 -1.99 -23.74
N LYS A 244 2.54 -2.26 -24.32
CA LYS A 244 1.40 -2.88 -23.63
C LYS A 244 1.58 -4.40 -23.55
N GLY A 245 1.19 -4.99 -22.43
CA GLY A 245 1.17 -6.43 -22.22
C GLY A 245 2.53 -7.04 -21.93
N GLN A 246 3.57 -6.22 -21.79
CA GLN A 246 4.90 -6.66 -21.43
C GLN A 246 4.98 -6.92 -19.93
N THR A 247 5.82 -7.88 -19.55
CA THR A 247 6.19 -8.08 -18.14
C THR A 247 7.52 -7.40 -17.90
N VAL A 248 7.54 -6.50 -16.92
CA VAL A 248 8.73 -5.82 -16.45
C VAL A 248 9.08 -6.32 -15.07
N ILE A 249 10.31 -6.79 -14.89
CA ILE A 249 10.80 -7.32 -13.63
C ILE A 249 11.91 -6.42 -13.10
N VAL A 250 11.83 -6.09 -11.81
CA VAL A 250 12.81 -5.29 -11.11
C VAL A 250 13.26 -6.01 -9.85
N GLU A 251 14.57 -6.10 -9.67
CA GLU A 251 15.17 -6.81 -8.53
C GLU A 251 16.24 -5.93 -7.92
N CYS A 252 16.15 -5.72 -6.61
CA CYS A 252 16.98 -4.76 -5.89
C CYS A 252 17.91 -5.49 -4.91
N THR A 253 19.12 -4.95 -4.72
CA THR A 253 20.08 -5.43 -3.73
C THR A 253 21.07 -4.32 -3.31
N GLU A 254 21.75 -4.54 -2.20
CA GLU A 254 22.83 -3.70 -1.69
C GLU A 254 24.18 -3.99 -2.36
N ARG A 255 24.35 -5.17 -2.98
CA ARG A 255 25.65 -5.65 -3.49
C ARG A 255 25.56 -6.30 -4.87
N ILE A 256 26.67 -6.25 -5.59
CA ILE A 256 26.90 -7.01 -6.82
C ILE A 256 28.22 -7.77 -6.71
N ASP A 257 28.35 -8.87 -7.43
CA ASP A 257 29.61 -9.61 -7.55
C ASP A 257 30.57 -8.95 -8.56
N LYS A 258 31.76 -9.55 -8.74
CA LYS A 258 32.79 -9.08 -9.67
C LYS A 258 32.36 -9.12 -11.15
N ASP A 259 31.34 -9.92 -11.47
CA ASP A 259 30.81 -10.15 -12.81
C ASP A 259 29.51 -9.34 -13.04
N ASN A 260 29.24 -8.35 -12.16
CA ASN A 260 28.07 -7.48 -12.18
C ASN A 260 26.74 -8.24 -12.01
N ASN A 261 26.71 -9.40 -11.36
CA ASN A 261 25.46 -10.06 -10.96
C ASN A 261 24.99 -9.54 -9.61
N LEU A 262 23.67 -9.50 -9.43
CA LEU A 262 23.08 -9.12 -8.14
C LEU A 262 23.42 -10.17 -7.07
N ASP A 263 23.92 -9.70 -5.93
CA ASP A 263 24.18 -10.54 -4.76
C ASP A 263 23.07 -10.32 -3.73
N PHE A 264 22.22 -11.32 -3.51
CA PHE A 264 21.07 -11.21 -2.60
C PHE A 264 21.38 -11.63 -1.14
N ILE A 265 22.63 -11.95 -0.81
CA ILE A 265 22.97 -12.50 0.51
C ILE A 265 22.53 -11.56 1.65
N SER A 266 22.75 -10.25 1.51
CA SER A 266 22.41 -9.28 2.57
C SER A 266 20.92 -9.10 2.80
N ILE A 267 20.07 -9.50 1.85
CA ILE A 267 18.61 -9.41 1.96
C ILE A 267 17.95 -10.76 2.31
N GLY A 268 18.73 -11.73 2.79
CA GLY A 268 18.24 -13.07 3.13
C GLY A 268 18.26 -14.08 1.98
N GLY A 269 18.94 -13.76 0.87
CA GLY A 269 19.05 -14.62 -0.31
C GLY A 269 19.66 -16.00 -0.04
N ALA A 270 20.49 -16.15 1.00
CA ALA A 270 20.99 -17.46 1.45
C ALA A 270 19.86 -18.43 1.87
N LYS A 271 18.66 -17.92 2.18
CA LYS A 271 17.45 -18.70 2.48
C LYS A 271 16.43 -18.66 1.33
N GLY A 272 16.77 -18.06 0.19
CA GLY A 272 15.87 -17.91 -0.96
C GLY A 272 14.95 -16.68 -0.88
N GLN A 273 15.20 -15.71 0.01
CA GLN A 273 14.46 -14.45 0.01
C GLN A 273 14.95 -13.56 -1.15
N LYS A 274 14.01 -13.08 -1.96
CA LYS A 274 14.27 -12.17 -3.06
C LYS A 274 13.09 -11.21 -3.19
N CYS A 275 13.35 -9.91 -3.07
CA CYS A 275 12.34 -8.92 -3.40
C CYS A 275 12.34 -8.70 -4.91
N THR A 276 11.21 -9.05 -5.53
CA THR A 276 10.98 -8.88 -6.96
C THR A 276 9.72 -8.06 -7.15
N MET A 277 9.84 -6.95 -7.87
CA MET A 277 8.67 -6.19 -8.32
C MET A 277 8.37 -6.54 -9.77
N THR A 278 7.13 -6.91 -10.04
CA THR A 278 6.68 -7.33 -11.36
C THR A 278 5.55 -6.44 -11.83
N TYR A 279 5.65 -5.91 -13.05
CA TYR A 279 4.61 -5.08 -13.65
C TYR A 279 4.23 -5.65 -15.00
N LYS A 280 2.98 -6.09 -15.14
CA LYS A 280 2.37 -6.36 -16.44
C LYS A 280 1.70 -5.09 -16.95
N THR A 281 2.31 -4.53 -17.99
CA THR A 281 2.09 -3.17 -18.47
C THR A 281 0.79 -3.04 -19.27
N ASP A 282 0.21 -1.84 -19.29
CA ASP A 282 -1.01 -1.52 -20.05
C ASP A 282 -0.76 -0.55 -21.22
N GLY A 283 0.45 0.00 -21.31
CA GLY A 283 0.85 0.99 -22.32
C GLY A 283 0.28 2.40 -22.09
N VAL A 284 -0.44 2.65 -20.99
CA VAL A 284 -0.98 3.97 -20.63
C VAL A 284 -0.44 4.48 -19.30
N THR A 285 -0.02 3.59 -18.40
CA THR A 285 0.66 3.94 -17.17
C THR A 285 2.01 4.59 -17.49
N LEU A 286 2.17 5.84 -17.06
CA LEU A 286 3.40 6.59 -17.32
C LEU A 286 4.61 6.04 -16.55
N PHE A 287 4.38 5.64 -15.29
CA PHE A 287 5.41 5.17 -14.38
C PHE A 287 4.91 4.00 -13.56
N TYR A 288 5.72 2.94 -13.52
CA TYR A 288 5.50 1.74 -12.70
C TYR A 288 6.42 1.78 -11.49
N HIS A 289 5.84 1.59 -10.31
CA HIS A 289 6.55 1.55 -9.04
C HIS A 289 5.67 0.81 -8.01
N PRO A 290 6.25 0.28 -6.90
CA PRO A 290 5.47 -0.36 -5.86
C PRO A 290 4.64 0.68 -5.11
N VAL A 291 3.56 0.22 -4.47
CA VAL A 291 2.59 1.04 -3.73
C VAL A 291 2.68 0.78 -2.24
N PHE A 292 2.76 -0.48 -1.80
CA PHE A 292 2.75 -0.86 -0.38
C PHE A 292 4.03 -1.57 0.07
N THR A 293 5.10 -1.48 -0.71
CA THR A 293 6.44 -1.97 -0.36
C THR A 293 7.55 -0.99 -0.76
N TRP A 294 8.69 -1.09 -0.08
CA TRP A 294 9.93 -0.38 -0.38
C TRP A 294 11.12 -1.26 -0.01
N GLN A 295 12.31 -0.94 -0.52
CA GLN A 295 13.51 -1.75 -0.38
C GLN A 295 14.71 -0.92 0.08
N GLY A 296 15.62 -1.57 0.81
CA GLY A 296 16.99 -1.08 0.98
C GLY A 296 17.85 -1.58 -0.17
N PHE A 297 18.42 -0.69 -0.99
CA PHE A 297 19.20 -1.09 -2.16
C PHE A 297 20.17 -0.01 -2.63
N ARG A 298 21.22 -0.46 -3.32
CA ARG A 298 22.11 0.38 -4.12
C ARG A 298 22.02 0.02 -5.60
N TYR A 299 22.02 -1.28 -5.89
CA TYR A 299 22.02 -1.83 -7.23
C TYR A 299 20.68 -2.49 -7.53
N PHE A 300 20.27 -2.44 -8.79
CA PHE A 300 19.06 -3.12 -9.22
C PHE A 300 19.09 -3.43 -10.71
N THR A 301 18.41 -4.51 -11.10
CA THR A 301 18.17 -4.85 -12.50
C THR A 301 16.77 -4.45 -12.91
N VAL A 302 16.62 -4.12 -14.20
CA VAL A 302 15.33 -3.94 -14.87
C VAL A 302 15.39 -4.76 -16.16
N THR A 303 14.32 -5.46 -16.53
CA THR A 303 14.25 -6.15 -17.83
C THR A 303 14.50 -5.19 -18.99
N SER A 304 15.12 -5.69 -20.06
CA SER A 304 15.61 -4.86 -21.19
C SER A 304 14.50 -4.15 -22.00
N ASN A 305 13.24 -4.56 -21.84
CA ASN A 305 12.04 -3.92 -22.40
C ASN A 305 11.57 -2.67 -21.63
N ALA A 306 12.28 -2.26 -20.58
CA ALA A 306 11.95 -1.09 -19.77
C ALA A 306 13.21 -0.33 -19.35
N SER A 307 13.02 0.83 -18.72
CA SER A 307 14.10 1.65 -18.18
C SER A 307 13.72 2.30 -16.87
N CYS A 308 14.72 2.62 -16.04
CA CYS A 308 14.49 3.41 -14.83
C CYS A 308 14.67 4.91 -15.12
N GLU A 309 13.69 5.72 -14.72
CA GLU A 309 13.72 7.18 -14.86
C GLU A 309 14.45 7.82 -13.66
N TYR A 310 14.07 7.41 -12.44
CA TYR A 310 14.68 7.82 -11.16
C TYR A 310 14.33 6.81 -10.06
N CYS A 311 14.99 6.92 -8.91
CA CYS A 311 14.66 6.21 -7.68
C CYS A 311 14.11 7.19 -6.65
N ASN A 312 13.01 6.83 -6.00
CA ASN A 312 12.49 7.55 -4.84
C ASN A 312 13.24 7.11 -3.60
N VAL A 313 13.76 8.08 -2.83
CA VAL A 313 14.27 7.86 -1.47
C VAL A 313 13.14 8.16 -0.50
N ILE A 314 12.85 7.21 0.39
CA ILE A 314 11.69 7.26 1.27
C ILE A 314 12.10 7.02 2.71
N HIS A 315 11.70 7.95 3.57
CA HIS A 315 11.72 7.80 5.01
C HIS A 315 10.78 8.84 5.62
N THR A 316 10.65 8.82 6.94
CA THR A 316 9.84 9.77 7.69
C THR A 316 10.35 11.19 7.44
N ASN A 317 9.42 12.12 7.19
CA ASN A 317 9.76 13.53 6.99
C ASN A 317 10.07 14.23 8.33
N VAL A 318 11.21 13.90 8.93
CA VAL A 318 11.75 14.67 10.05
C VAL A 318 12.45 15.91 9.50
N LYS A 319 11.67 16.97 9.25
CA LYS A 319 12.26 18.31 9.13
C LYS A 319 12.82 18.68 10.50
N ASN A 320 14.14 18.87 10.57
CA ASN A 320 14.79 19.56 11.69
C ASN A 320 14.32 21.03 11.75
#